data_AF-A0A938DNM7-F1
#
_entry.id   AF-A0A938DNM7-F1
#
_cell.length_a   1.000
_cell.length_b   1.000
_cell.length_c   1.000
_cell.angle_alpha   90.00
_cell.angle_beta   90.00
_cell.angle_gamma   90.00
#
_symmetry.space_group_name_H-M   'P 1'
#
loop_
_entity.id
_entity.type
_entity.pdbx_description
1 polymer ?
#
loop_
_entity_poly.entity_id
_entity_poly.type
_entity_poly.pdbx_seq_one_letter_code
_entity_poly.pdbx_strand_id
1 'polypeptide(L)' 'MLMAHLASTATRLVGLDAVECAPVVACSGGPDSVALLALAVATGRTPTAVCVDHGLRAEAGTDGDHVR' A
#
# COMPACT_ATOMS: atom_id res chain seq x y z
N MET A 1 13.94 13.10 3.51
CA MET A 1 12.69 13.84 3.84
C MET A 1 11.46 12.94 3.77
N LEU A 2 11.22 12.24 2.65
CA LEU A 2 10.07 11.33 2.48
C LEU A 2 9.91 10.29 3.60
N MET A 3 10.99 9.59 3.97
CA MET A 3 10.96 8.58 5.03
C MET A 3 10.60 9.14 6.41
N ALA A 4 11.03 10.37 6.72
CA ALA A 4 10.66 11.03 7.97
C ALA A 4 9.17 11.43 8.00
N HIS A 5 8.61 11.81 6.84
CA HIS A 5 7.16 12.02 6.71
C HIS A 5 6.38 10.72 6.85
N LEU A 6 6.82 9.63 6.21
CA LEU A 6 6.18 8.33 6.35
C LEU A 6 6.22 7.82 7.79
N ALA A 7 7.37 7.92 8.48
CA ALA A 7 7.49 7.55 9.88
C ALA A 7 6.57 8.38 10.79
N SER A 8 6.50 9.70 10.56
CA SER A 8 5.57 10.58 11.28
C SER A 8 4.11 10.18 11.04
N THR A 9 3.71 9.96 9.79
CA THR A 9 2.34 9.59 9.45
C THR A 9 1.98 8.17 9.91
N ALA A 10 2.94 7.24 9.96
CA ALA A 10 2.73 5.88 10.43
C ALA A 10 2.28 5.84 11.91
N THR A 11 2.63 6.85 12.72
CA THR A 11 2.11 6.98 14.09
C THR A 11 0.60 7.18 14.17
N ARG A 12 -0.04 7.56 13.06
CA ARG A 12 -1.49 7.76 12.94
C ARG A 12 -2.22 6.56 12.32
N LEU A 13 -1.49 5.50 11.98
CA LEU A 13 -2.07 4.32 11.36
C LEU A 13 -2.76 3.47 12.43
N VAL A 14 -4.05 3.20 12.24
CA VAL A 14 -4.91 2.49 13.20
C VAL A 14 -5.27 1.11 12.67
N GLY A 15 -5.30 0.11 13.54
CA GLY A 15 -5.80 -1.24 13.21
C GLY A 15 -4.75 -2.17 12.59
N LEU A 16 -3.54 -1.69 12.34
CA LEU A 16 -2.41 -2.52 11.94
C LEU A 16 -1.66 -3.12 13.14
N ASP A 17 -1.81 -2.57 14.33
CA ASP A 17 -1.29 -3.09 15.59
C ASP A 17 -1.86 -4.47 15.96
N ALA A 18 -3.13 -4.72 15.65
CA ALA A 18 -3.79 -6.01 15.87
C ALA A 18 -3.49 -7.08 14.79
N VAL A 19 -2.76 -6.72 13.72
CA VAL A 19 -2.46 -7.65 12.63
C VAL A 19 -1.16 -8.39 12.94
N GLU A 20 -1.25 -9.68 13.25
CA GLU A 20 -0.07 -10.49 13.59
C GLU A 20 0.67 -11.04 12.36
N CYS A 21 0.02 -11.05 11.19
CA CYS A 21 0.59 -11.54 9.93
C CYS A 21 1.12 -10.41 9.03
N ALA A 22 1.77 -10.79 7.92
CA ALA A 22 2.13 -9.86 6.86
C ALA A 22 0.85 -9.30 6.21
N PRO A 23 0.64 -7.96 6.20
CA PRO A 23 -0.58 -7.39 5.68
C PRO A 23 -0.67 -7.49 4.16
N VAL A 24 -1.87 -7.72 3.65
CA VAL A 24 -2.19 -7.60 2.22
C VAL A 24 -2.79 -6.22 2.00
N VAL A 25 -2.21 -5.45 1.08
CA VAL A 25 -2.66 -4.09 0.76
C VAL A 25 -3.28 -4.09 -0.64
N ALA A 26 -4.57 -3.79 -0.71
CA ALA A 26 -5.21 -3.49 -1.98
C ALA A 26 -4.58 -2.21 -2.56
N CYS A 27 -3.84 -2.36 -3.65
CA CYS A 27 -3.04 -1.30 -4.25
C CYS A 27 -3.47 -1.10 -5.70
N SER A 28 -4.26 -0.06 -5.96
CA SER A 28 -4.74 0.27 -7.30
C SER A 28 -3.73 1.06 -8.14
N GLY A 29 -2.57 1.38 -7.57
CA GLY A 29 -1.60 2.31 -8.17
C GLY A 29 -1.92 3.79 -7.93
N GLY A 30 -3.12 4.10 -7.40
CA GLY A 30 -3.48 5.46 -7.01
C GLY A 30 -2.72 5.95 -5.77
N PRO A 31 -2.58 7.28 -5.59
CA PRO A 31 -1.74 7.88 -4.54
C PRO A 31 -2.11 7.42 -3.12
N ASP A 32 -3.40 7.24 -2.84
CA ASP A 32 -3.87 6.80 -1.52
C ASP A 32 -3.42 5.36 -1.23
N SER A 33 -3.54 4.48 -2.22
CA SER A 33 -3.20 3.07 -2.10
C SER A 33 -1.68 2.85 -2.00
N VAL A 34 -0.91 3.67 -2.72
CA VAL A 34 0.55 3.72 -2.63
C VAL A 34 1.00 4.29 -1.29
N ALA A 35 0.34 5.34 -0.79
CA ALA A 35 0.61 5.90 0.53
C ALA A 35 0.33 4.87 1.64
N LEU A 36 -0.77 4.13 1.55
CA LEU A 36 -1.10 3.06 2.49
C LEU A 36 -0.04 1.95 2.48
N LEU A 37 0.41 1.52 1.29
CA LEU A 37 1.49 0.53 1.15
C LEU A 37 2.79 1.04 1.79
N ALA A 38 3.17 2.29 1.52
CA ALA A 38 4.37 2.90 2.08
C ALA A 38 4.29 3.03 3.62
N LEU A 39 3.13 3.36 4.17
CA LEU A 39 2.90 3.42 5.61
C LEU A 39 2.98 2.03 6.26
N ALA A 40 2.44 1.00 5.61
CA ALA A 40 2.56 -0.37 6.10
C ALA A 40 4.04 -0.80 6.19
N VAL A 41 4.85 -0.50 5.16
CA VAL A 41 6.31 -0.72 5.21
C VAL A 41 6.98 0.07 6.33
N ALA A 42 6.60 1.35 6.51
CA ALA A 42 7.17 2.22 7.54
C ALA A 42 6.92 1.73 8.98
N THR A 43 5.93 0.86 9.19
CA THR A 43 5.71 0.17 10.49
C THR A 43 6.63 -1.04 10.72
N GLY A 44 7.59 -1.29 9.83
CA GLY A 44 8.52 -2.43 9.93
C GLY A 44 7.95 -3.75 9.42
N ARG A 45 6.83 -3.71 8.70
CA ARG A 45 6.15 -4.89 8.16
C ARG A 45 6.58 -5.18 6.72
N THR A 46 6.31 -6.38 6.25
CA THR A 46 6.53 -6.83 4.85
C THR A 46 5.19 -7.03 4.13
N PRO A 47 4.48 -5.95 3.74
CA PRO A 47 3.20 -6.05 3.08
C PRO A 47 3.30 -6.73 1.71
N THR A 48 2.22 -7.41 1.30
CA THR A 48 2.00 -7.85 -0.09
C THR A 48 1.01 -6.90 -0.75
N ALA A 49 1.42 -6.22 -1.81
CA ALA A 49 0.53 -5.39 -2.61
C ALA A 49 -0.26 -6.26 -3.60
N VAL A 50 -1.57 -6.04 -3.69
CA VAL A 50 -2.45 -6.72 -4.64
C VAL A 50 -3.22 -5.67 -5.42
N CYS A 51 -3.00 -5.63 -6.74
CA CYS A 51 -3.81 -4.86 -7.69
C CYS A 51 -4.85 -5.79 -8.31
N VAL A 52 -6.11 -5.36 -8.37
CA VAL A 52 -7.19 -6.11 -9.01
C VAL A 52 -7.59 -5.39 -10.29
N ASP A 53 -7.38 -6.05 -11.43
CA ASP A 53 -7.94 -5.58 -12.70
C ASP A 53 -9.44 -5.89 -12.74
N HIS A 54 -10.26 -4.84 -12.74
CA HIS A 54 -11.71 -4.94 -12.81
C HIS A 54 -12.26 -5.02 -14.25
N GLY A 55 -11.41 -4.91 -15.27
CA GLY A 55 -11.78 -4.99 -16.69
C GLY A 55 -12.60 -3.81 -17.21
N LEU A 56 -12.63 -2.69 -16.47
CA LEU A 56 -13.45 -1.51 -16.81
C LEU A 56 -12.83 -0.65 -17.93
N ARG A 57 -11.53 -0.81 -18.20
CA ARG A 57 -10.77 -0.05 -19.22
C ARG A 57 -9.78 -0.98 -19.90
N ALA A 58 -9.46 -0.72 -21.16
CA ALA A 58 -8.52 -1.55 -21.93
C ALA A 58 -7.11 -1.53 -21.32
N GLU A 59 -6.75 -0.43 -20.65
CA GLU A 59 -5.45 -0.20 -20.03
C GLU A 59 -5.32 -0.79 -18.61
N ALA A 60 -6.43 -1.27 -18.02
CA ALA A 60 -6.49 -1.68 -16.61
C ALA A 60 -5.52 -2.83 -16.26
N GLY A 61 -5.18 -3.69 -17.23
CA GLY A 61 -4.20 -4.75 -17.06
C GLY A 61 -2.76 -4.27 -16.87
N THR A 62 -2.44 -3.01 -17.26
CA THR A 62 -1.09 -2.43 -17.13
C THR A 62 -0.90 -1.62 -15.86
N ASP A 63 -1.97 -1.22 -15.16
CA ASP A 63 -1.89 -0.45 -13.92
C ASP A 63 -1.17 -1.24 -12.80
N GLY A 64 -1.29 -2.57 -12.82
CA GLY A 64 -0.60 -3.46 -11.88
C GLY A 64 0.92 -3.52 -12.05
N ASP A 65 1.46 -3.22 -13.24
CA ASP A 65 2.90 -3.31 -13.52
C ASP A 65 3.71 -2.23 -12.79
N HIS A 66 3.04 -1.16 -12.35
CA HIS A 66 3.65 -0.05 -11.61
C HIS A 66 3.64 -0.23 -10.08
N VAL A 67 2.97 -1.27 -9.58
CA VAL A 67 2.90 -1.58 -8.15
C VAL A 67 3.99 -2.60 -7.80
N ARG A 68 5.19 -2.12 -7.43
CA ARG A 68 6.29 -2.95 -6.91
C ARG A 68 6.95 -2.33 -5.70
#